data_AF-A0A2T4VWE5-F1
#
_entry.id   AF-A0A2T4VWE5-F1
#
_cell.length_a   1.000
_cell.length_b   1.000
_cell.length_c   1.000
_cell.angle_alpha   90.00
_cell.angle_beta   90.00
_cell.angle_gamma   90.00
#
_symmetry.space_group_name_H-M   'P 1'
#
loop_
_entity.id
_entity.type
_entity.pdbx_description
1 polymer ?
#
loop_
_entity_poly.entity_id
_entity_poly.type
_entity_poly.pdbx_seq_one_letter_code
_entity_poly.pdbx_strand_id
1 'polypeptide(L)'
;MTDLEVCNWALLKLGDNAPPLTSLKDEKVTLNAGLCNLLLTLIHRSFLRTFIWNFAVRSVCLAPLSQKDETHYKLLPKKYLKVKTMGTEGELRGDCIVVNSKSSSSFAIQYIEEVALSDCDPIYQEAITCKLASELCPVLTTDSQLTLRLKKEKLKN
;
A
#
# COMPACT_ATOMS: atom_id res chain seq x y z
N MET A 1 10.39 -11.52 1.48
CA MET A 1 9.28 -12.25 2.11
C MET A 1 8.06 -12.23 1.20
N THR A 2 7.36 -13.35 1.09
CA THR A 2 6.05 -13.44 0.44
C THR A 2 4.96 -12.86 1.34
N ASP A 3 3.79 -12.58 0.79
CA ASP A 3 2.62 -12.13 1.53
C ASP A 3 2.31 -13.07 2.71
N LEU A 4 2.37 -14.38 2.49
CA LEU A 4 2.11 -15.39 3.52
C LEU A 4 3.13 -15.32 4.67
N GLU A 5 4.41 -15.15 4.34
CA GLU A 5 5.49 -15.02 5.32
C GLU A 5 5.33 -13.76 6.18
N VAL A 6 4.97 -12.63 5.56
CA VAL A 6 4.68 -11.38 6.28
C VAL A 6 3.50 -11.55 7.23
N CYS A 7 2.41 -12.20 6.78
CA CYS A 7 1.25 -12.46 7.62
C CYS A 7 1.60 -13.35 8.82
N ASN A 8 2.30 -14.46 8.57
CA ASN A 8 2.75 -15.37 9.63
C ASN A 8 3.67 -14.68 10.63
N TRP A 9 4.58 -13.83 10.15
CA TRP A 9 5.48 -13.10 11.03
C TRP A 9 4.76 -12.04 11.86
N ALA A 10 3.75 -11.38 11.29
CA ALA A 10 2.91 -10.44 12.02
C ALA A 10 2.11 -11.14 13.13
N LEU A 11 1.51 -12.30 12.85
CA LEU A 11 0.79 -13.11 13.85
C LEU A 11 1.73 -13.61 14.95
N LEU A 12 2.93 -14.06 14.58
CA LEU A 12 3.95 -14.48 15.55
C LEU A 12 4.34 -13.34 16.50
N LYS A 13 4.47 -12.10 16.00
CA LYS A 13 4.76 -10.91 16.82
C LYS A 13 3.64 -10.60 17.81
N LEU A 14 2.40 -11.03 17.55
CA LEU A 14 1.27 -10.89 18.47
C LEU A 14 1.22 -11.97 19.55
N GLY A 15 2.11 -12.97 19.49
CA GLY A 15 2.08 -14.12 20.37
C GLY A 15 0.90 -15.05 20.08
N ASP A 16 0.38 -15.03 18.85
CA ASP A 16 -0.66 -15.98 18.44
C ASP A 16 -0.08 -17.40 18.45
N ASN A 17 -0.69 -18.28 19.23
CA ASN A 17 -0.27 -19.68 19.37
C ASN A 17 -0.95 -20.59 18.32
N ALA A 18 -1.72 -20.02 17.41
CA ALA A 18 -2.30 -20.75 16.29
C ALA A 18 -1.22 -21.34 15.37
N PRO A 19 -1.51 -22.46 14.68
CA PRO A 19 -0.59 -22.99 13.68
C PRO A 19 -0.36 -21.94 12.57
N PRO A 20 0.85 -21.89 11.97
CA PRO A 20 1.14 -20.98 10.87
C PRO A 20 0.14 -21.14 9.73
N LEU A 21 -0.20 -20.04 9.08
CA LEU A 21 -1.04 -20.03 7.89
C LEU A 21 -0.30 -20.75 6.76
N THR A 22 -1.02 -21.64 6.06
CA THR A 22 -0.55 -22.34 4.85
C THR A 22 -1.05 -21.68 3.57
N SER A 23 -2.14 -20.91 3.64
CA SER A 23 -2.74 -20.19 2.51
C SER A 23 -3.51 -18.96 3.02
N LEU A 24 -3.56 -17.92 2.19
CA LEU A 24 -4.33 -16.69 2.42
C LEU A 24 -5.71 -16.70 1.71
N LYS A 25 -5.96 -17.67 0.81
CA LYS A 25 -7.11 -17.64 -0.12
C LYS A 25 -7.92 -18.94 -0.16
N ASP A 26 -7.65 -19.90 0.72
CA ASP A 26 -8.33 -21.21 0.72
C ASP A 26 -9.78 -21.11 1.20
N GLU A 27 -10.62 -22.06 0.77
CA GLU A 27 -12.07 -22.09 1.08
C GLU A 27 -12.39 -22.13 2.59
N LYS A 28 -11.44 -22.57 3.43
CA LYS A 28 -11.52 -22.50 4.90
C LYS A 28 -10.64 -21.37 5.42
N VAL A 29 -10.89 -20.15 4.97
CA VAL A 29 -10.20 -18.95 5.46
C VAL A 29 -10.40 -18.86 6.97
N THR A 30 -9.33 -19.08 7.74
CA THR A 30 -9.33 -18.77 9.18
C THR A 30 -9.53 -17.27 9.34
N LEU A 31 -10.16 -16.83 10.44
CA LEU A 31 -10.38 -15.41 10.70
C LEU A 31 -9.08 -14.59 10.51
N ASN A 32 -7.95 -15.13 10.98
CA ASN A 32 -6.63 -14.53 10.89
C ASN A 32 -6.17 -14.38 9.43
N ALA A 33 -6.31 -15.42 8.59
CA ALA A 33 -5.96 -15.36 7.18
C ALA A 33 -6.79 -14.32 6.42
N GLY A 34 -8.10 -14.25 6.71
CA GLY A 34 -9.01 -13.29 6.08
C GLY A 34 -8.65 -11.84 6.42
N LEU A 35 -8.42 -11.57 7.71
CA LEU A 35 -7.98 -10.25 8.19
C LEU A 35 -6.62 -9.86 7.62
N CYS A 36 -5.66 -10.79 7.62
CA CYS A 36 -4.34 -10.57 7.05
C CYS A 36 -4.42 -10.22 5.56
N ASN A 37 -5.14 -10.99 4.75
CA ASN A 37 -5.26 -10.76 3.32
C ASN A 37 -5.94 -9.41 3.00
N LEU A 38 -6.97 -9.05 3.77
CA LEU A 38 -7.68 -7.77 3.64
C LEU A 38 -6.76 -6.59 3.98
N LEU A 39 -6.11 -6.64 5.15
CA LEU A 39 -5.33 -5.52 5.67
C LEU A 39 -3.99 -5.37 4.95
N LEU A 40 -3.30 -6.47 4.63
CA LEU A 40 -1.97 -6.43 4.02
C LEU A 40 -1.98 -5.63 2.72
N THR A 41 -2.95 -5.89 1.84
CA THR A 41 -3.06 -5.18 0.56
C THR A 41 -3.25 -3.67 0.76
N LEU A 42 -4.11 -3.29 1.70
CA LEU A 42 -4.42 -1.88 2.00
C LEU A 42 -3.22 -1.17 2.64
N ILE A 43 -2.62 -1.79 3.66
CA ILE A 43 -1.46 -1.27 4.36
C ILE A 43 -0.29 -1.16 3.39
N HIS A 44 -0.02 -2.17 2.57
CA HIS A 44 1.09 -2.16 1.60
C HIS A 44 0.98 -0.99 0.63
N ARG A 45 -0.17 -0.83 -0.03
CA ARG A 45 -0.41 0.29 -0.94
C ARG A 45 -0.32 1.65 -0.25
N SER A 46 -0.84 1.76 0.97
CA SER A 46 -0.76 2.99 1.75
C SER A 46 0.69 3.32 2.14
N PHE A 47 1.44 2.33 2.62
CA PHE A 47 2.79 2.49 3.13
C PHE A 47 3.79 2.84 2.03
N LEU A 48 3.62 2.25 0.84
CA LEU A 48 4.34 2.67 -0.37
C LEU A 48 4.07 4.14 -0.76
N ARG A 49 2.86 4.65 -0.52
CA ARG A 49 2.49 6.04 -0.87
C ARG A 49 2.96 7.07 0.14
N THR A 50 3.09 6.67 1.40
CA THR A 50 3.44 7.57 2.51
C THR A 50 4.92 7.96 2.46
N PHE A 51 5.80 6.99 2.22
CA PHE A 51 7.25 7.22 2.21
C PHE A 51 7.85 6.99 0.82
N ILE A 52 8.99 7.62 0.57
CA ILE A 52 9.71 7.46 -0.69
C ILE A 52 10.67 6.27 -0.55
N TRP A 53 10.21 5.11 -1.01
CA TRP A 53 11.02 3.90 -1.05
C TRP A 53 11.73 3.78 -2.38
N ASN A 54 13.07 3.88 -2.40
CA ASN A 54 13.85 3.89 -3.64
C ASN A 54 13.58 2.66 -4.52
N PHE A 55 13.37 1.47 -3.94
CA PHE A 55 13.06 0.25 -4.69
C PHE A 55 11.72 0.32 -5.45
N ALA A 56 10.79 1.18 -5.02
CA ALA A 56 9.48 1.39 -5.64
C ALA A 56 9.45 2.62 -6.57
N VAL A 57 10.53 3.41 -6.63
CA VAL A 57 10.61 4.55 -7.54
C VAL A 57 10.89 4.06 -8.96
N ARG A 58 10.12 4.57 -9.92
CA ARG A 58 10.27 4.34 -11.35
C ARG A 58 10.33 5.65 -12.10
N SER A 59 11.06 5.65 -13.20
CA SER A 59 11.18 6.78 -14.12
C SER A 59 10.65 6.36 -15.48
N VAL A 60 9.94 7.25 -16.15
CA VAL A 60 9.40 6.96 -17.49
C VAL A 60 9.13 8.24 -18.25
N CYS A 61 9.25 8.14 -19.57
CA CYS A 61 8.95 9.21 -20.50
C CYS A 61 7.56 9.00 -21.10
N LEU A 62 6.68 9.98 -20.90
CA LEU A 62 5.33 9.98 -21.44
C LEU A 62 5.29 10.58 -22.84
N ALA A 63 4.50 9.95 -23.70
CA ALA A 63 4.17 10.46 -25.02
C ALA A 63 2.99 11.47 -24.91
N PRO A 64 3.03 12.58 -25.68
CA PRO A 64 1.95 13.55 -25.69
C PRO A 64 0.70 12.98 -26.38
N LEU A 65 -0.46 13.24 -25.78
CA LEU A 65 -1.78 13.11 -26.39
C LEU A 65 -2.09 14.47 -27.04
N SER A 66 -2.04 14.56 -28.36
CA SER A 66 -2.23 15.83 -29.06
C SER A 66 -3.59 16.48 -28.75
N GLN A 67 -3.57 17.71 -28.24
CA GLN A 67 -4.71 18.62 -28.23
C GLN A 67 -4.23 20.06 -28.47
N LYS A 68 -5.13 20.94 -28.96
CA LYS A 68 -4.77 22.18 -29.67
C LYS A 68 -3.97 23.20 -28.85
N ASP A 69 -4.29 23.39 -27.57
CA ASP A 69 -3.73 24.48 -26.74
C ASP A 69 -2.95 23.98 -25.51
N GLU A 70 -3.33 22.84 -24.93
CA GLU A 70 -2.65 22.19 -23.80
C GLU A 70 -2.10 20.82 -24.23
N THR A 71 -0.90 20.46 -23.75
CA THR A 71 -0.35 19.12 -23.98
C THR A 71 -0.75 18.21 -22.83
N HIS A 72 -1.56 17.19 -23.15
CA HIS A 72 -1.97 16.18 -22.19
C HIS A 72 -1.03 14.97 -22.26
N TYR A 73 -0.68 14.42 -21.11
CA TYR A 73 0.06 13.17 -21.00
C TYR A 73 -0.77 12.18 -20.21
N LYS A 74 -1.03 10.99 -20.76
CA LYS A 74 -1.77 9.95 -20.05
C LYS A 74 -0.94 9.44 -18.87
N LEU A 75 -1.50 9.33 -17.68
CA LEU A 75 -0.81 8.64 -16.59
C LEU A 75 -0.66 7.14 -16.86
N LEU A 76 0.41 6.64 -16.27
CA LEU A 76 1.08 5.35 -16.44
C LEU A 76 0.35 4.17 -15.77
N PRO A 77 0.84 2.91 -15.94
CA PRO A 77 0.10 1.66 -15.86
C PRO A 77 -0.73 1.41 -14.61
N LYS A 78 -1.55 0.34 -14.63
CA LYS A 78 -2.43 -0.11 -13.53
C LYS A 78 -1.79 -0.15 -12.13
N LYS A 79 -0.47 -0.21 -12.02
CA LYS A 79 0.30 -0.28 -10.76
C LYS A 79 0.85 1.07 -10.27
N TYR A 80 0.48 2.20 -10.87
CA TYR A 80 0.89 3.52 -10.39
C TYR A 80 0.20 3.90 -9.06
N LEU A 81 0.96 4.45 -8.11
CA LEU A 81 0.44 4.87 -6.79
C LEU A 81 0.54 6.38 -6.51
N LYS A 82 1.63 7.04 -6.91
CA LYS A 82 1.88 8.47 -6.62
C LYS A 82 2.98 9.04 -7.51
N VAL A 83 2.80 10.23 -8.09
CA VAL A 83 3.88 10.99 -8.76
C VAL A 83 4.79 11.60 -7.70
N LYS A 84 6.10 11.41 -7.85
CA LYS A 84 7.12 11.96 -6.97
C LYS A 84 7.66 13.29 -7.52
N THR A 85 8.13 13.28 -8.77
CA THR A 85 8.69 14.46 -9.43
C THR A 85 8.25 14.51 -10.88
N MET A 86 8.04 15.73 -11.36
CA MET A 86 7.75 16.03 -12.76
C MET A 86 8.90 16.83 -13.34
N GLY A 87 9.32 16.53 -14.57
CA GLY A 87 10.42 17.23 -15.23
C GLY A 87 10.10 18.68 -15.63
N THR A 88 8.83 19.08 -15.60
CA THR A 88 8.35 20.44 -15.90
C THR A 88 7.11 20.72 -15.07
N GLU A 89 6.75 22.00 -14.89
CA GLU A 89 5.50 22.40 -14.24
C GLU A 89 4.30 21.82 -14.99
N GLY A 90 3.64 20.86 -14.37
CA GLY A 90 2.45 20.21 -14.89
C GLY A 90 1.46 19.95 -13.76
N GLU A 91 0.18 19.95 -14.09
CA GLU A 91 -0.90 19.69 -13.15
C GLU A 91 -1.45 18.27 -13.36
N LEU A 92 -1.66 17.56 -12.26
CA LEU A 92 -2.39 16.29 -12.27
C LEU A 92 -3.89 16.59 -12.38
N ARG A 93 -4.52 16.26 -13.51
CA ARG A 93 -5.97 16.38 -13.72
C ARG A 93 -6.57 15.01 -14.02
N GLY A 94 -7.14 14.38 -13.00
CA GLY A 94 -7.66 13.01 -13.09
C GLY A 94 -6.55 12.02 -13.48
N ASP A 95 -6.73 11.34 -14.60
CA ASP A 95 -5.79 10.34 -15.14
C ASP A 95 -4.82 10.91 -16.18
N CYS A 96 -4.72 12.24 -16.28
CA CYS A 96 -3.77 12.91 -17.16
C CYS A 96 -2.91 13.94 -16.42
N ILE A 97 -1.68 14.14 -16.89
CA ILE A 97 -0.85 15.28 -16.53
C ILE A 97 -1.02 16.32 -17.64
N VAL A 98 -1.32 17.56 -17.26
CA VAL A 98 -1.52 18.67 -18.19
C VAL A 98 -0.36 19.63 -18.03
N VAL A 99 0.31 19.95 -19.14
CA VAL A 99 1.43 20.88 -19.16
C VAL A 99 1.05 22.07 -20.03
N ASN A 100 1.14 23.28 -19.46
CA ASN A 100 0.77 24.54 -20.13
C ASN A 100 1.87 25.06 -21.08
N SER A 101 2.66 24.16 -21.66
CA SER A 101 3.71 24.46 -22.62
C SER A 101 3.38 23.77 -23.93
N LYS A 102 3.51 24.51 -25.05
CA LYS A 102 3.35 23.99 -26.42
C LYS A 102 4.51 23.10 -26.88
N SER A 103 5.23 22.49 -25.94
CA SER A 103 6.37 21.63 -26.24
C SER A 103 5.91 20.21 -26.57
N SER A 104 6.05 19.79 -27.82
CA SER A 104 5.80 18.42 -28.30
C SER A 104 6.85 17.39 -27.83
N SER A 105 7.62 17.71 -26.79
CA SER A 105 8.69 16.85 -26.27
C SER A 105 8.15 15.82 -25.27
N SER A 106 8.84 14.68 -25.20
CA SER A 106 8.59 13.64 -24.21
C SER A 106 8.68 14.20 -22.79
N PHE A 107 7.72 13.85 -21.93
CA PHE A 107 7.65 14.34 -20.55
C PHE A 107 8.09 13.26 -19.57
N ALA A 108 9.22 13.48 -18.91
CA ALA A 108 9.76 12.55 -17.93
C ALA A 108 9.11 12.74 -16.57
N ILE A 109 8.65 11.65 -15.96
CA ILE A 109 8.16 11.64 -14.58
C ILE A 109 8.87 10.58 -13.76
N GLN A 110 8.98 10.84 -12.46
CA GLN A 110 9.22 9.81 -11.46
C GLN A 110 7.95 9.54 -10.68
N TYR A 111 7.66 8.26 -10.46
CA TYR A 111 6.49 7.82 -9.71
C TYR A 111 6.82 6.66 -8.80
N ILE A 112 5.93 6.42 -7.84
CA ILE A 112 5.94 5.25 -6.96
C ILE A 112 5.04 4.19 -7.61
N GLU A 113 5.62 3.03 -7.87
CA GLU A 113 4.94 1.84 -8.38
C GLU A 113 4.51 0.93 -7.22
N GLU A 114 3.40 0.22 -7.38
CA GLU A 114 3.02 -0.92 -6.56
C GLU A 114 3.90 -2.13 -6.89
N VAL A 115 4.82 -2.44 -5.98
CA VAL A 115 5.79 -3.53 -6.10
C VAL A 115 5.36 -4.71 -5.24
N ALA A 116 5.67 -5.95 -5.65
CA ALA A 116 5.39 -7.13 -4.82
C ALA A 116 6.24 -7.13 -3.54
N LEU A 117 5.73 -7.70 -2.45
CA LEU A 117 6.46 -7.75 -1.18
C LEU A 117 7.79 -8.51 -1.30
N SER A 118 7.87 -9.52 -2.17
CA SER A 118 9.09 -10.28 -2.46
C SER A 118 10.23 -9.41 -2.96
N ASP A 119 9.90 -8.32 -3.68
CA ASP A 119 10.88 -7.45 -4.35
C ASP A 119 11.21 -6.21 -3.50
N CYS A 120 10.59 -6.09 -2.32
CA CYS A 120 10.82 -5.00 -1.38
C CYS A 120 12.08 -5.25 -0.54
N ASP A 121 12.71 -4.16 -0.09
CA ASP A 121 13.84 -4.20 0.84
C ASP A 121 13.46 -4.90 2.17
N PRO A 122 14.35 -5.69 2.79
CA PRO A 122 14.10 -6.32 4.09
C PRO A 122 13.62 -5.37 5.18
N ILE A 123 14.13 -4.13 5.22
CA ILE A 123 13.71 -3.10 6.20
C ILE A 123 12.24 -2.74 5.99
N TYR A 124 11.82 -2.63 4.72
CA TYR A 124 10.42 -2.40 4.40
C TYR A 124 9.54 -3.58 4.83
N GLN A 125 9.98 -4.81 4.56
CA GLN A 125 9.27 -6.02 4.94
C GLN A 125 9.09 -6.13 6.46
N GLU A 126 10.11 -5.77 7.25
CA GLU A 126 9.98 -5.71 8.71
C GLU A 126 9.00 -4.62 9.17
N ALA A 127 9.11 -3.41 8.60
CA ALA A 127 8.26 -2.29 8.96
C ALA A 127 6.78 -2.56 8.64
N ILE A 128 6.47 -3.10 7.46
CA ILE A 128 5.10 -3.46 7.10
C ILE A 128 4.57 -4.61 7.96
N THR A 129 5.42 -5.58 8.33
CA THR A 129 5.04 -6.65 9.26
C THR A 129 4.64 -6.08 10.62
N CYS A 130 5.42 -5.15 11.17
CA CYS A 130 5.10 -4.50 12.44
C CYS A 130 3.82 -3.66 12.34
N LYS A 131 3.63 -2.96 11.22
CA LYS A 131 2.40 -2.21 10.97
C LYS A 131 1.19 -3.14 10.90
N LEU A 132 1.28 -4.24 10.15
CA LEU A 132 0.22 -5.24 10.06
C LEU A 132 -0.12 -5.83 11.43
N ALA A 133 0.89 -6.23 12.22
CA ALA A 133 0.68 -6.71 13.59
C ALA A 133 -0.06 -5.67 14.44
N SER A 134 0.33 -4.39 14.37
CA SER A 134 -0.33 -3.32 15.13
C SER A 134 -1.80 -3.13 14.75
N GLU A 135 -2.17 -3.32 13.48
CA GLU A 135 -3.55 -3.20 13.00
C GLU A 135 -4.39 -4.45 13.33
N LEU A 136 -3.75 -5.62 13.39
CA LEU A 136 -4.40 -6.87 13.79
C LEU A 136 -4.63 -6.97 15.31
N CYS A 137 -3.75 -6.36 16.11
CA CYS A 137 -3.78 -6.45 17.57
C CYS A 137 -5.15 -6.12 18.18
N PRO A 138 -5.82 -4.98 17.87
CA PRO A 138 -7.12 -4.67 18.46
C PRO A 138 -8.22 -5.69 18.15
N VAL A 139 -8.09 -6.40 17.03
CA VAL A 139 -9.10 -7.36 16.56
C VAL A 139 -8.85 -8.76 17.13
N LEU A 140 -7.58 -9.16 17.22
CA LEU A 140 -7.18 -10.52 17.63
C LEU A 140 -6.89 -10.64 19.12
N THR A 141 -6.45 -9.56 19.77
CA THR A 141 -6.11 -9.58 21.18
C THR A 141 -7.37 -9.36 22.00
N THR A 142 -7.84 -10.41 22.68
CA THR A 142 -8.89 -10.34 23.70
C THR A 142 -8.33 -9.72 24.97
N ASP A 143 -7.93 -8.45 24.91
CA ASP A 143 -7.56 -7.73 26.12
C ASP A 143 -8.83 -7.58 26.99
N SER A 144 -8.87 -8.42 28.02
CA SER A 144 -9.95 -8.45 29.01
C SER A 144 -10.17 -7.07 29.63
N GLN A 145 -9.13 -6.24 29.77
CA GLN A 145 -9.25 -4.88 30.29
C GLN A 145 -9.89 -3.92 29.27
N LEU A 146 -9.55 -4.04 27.99
CA LEU A 146 -10.11 -3.22 26.92
C LEU A 146 -11.60 -3.58 26.69
N THR A 147 -11.92 -4.87 26.77
CA THR A 147 -13.29 -5.39 26.73
C THR A 147 -14.11 -4.92 27.95
N LEU A 148 -13.50 -4.89 29.14
CA LEU A 148 -14.12 -4.37 30.38
C LEU A 148 -14.37 -2.85 30.31
N ARG A 149 -13.43 -2.07 29.75
CA ARG A 149 -13.59 -0.62 29.57
C ARG A 149 -14.73 -0.30 28.59
N LEU A 150 -14.77 -0.99 27.45
CA LEU A 150 -15.86 -0.84 26.47
C LEU A 150 -17.23 -1.28 27.02
N LYS A 151 -17.29 -2.35 27.83
CA LYS A 151 -18.52 -2.75 28.53
C LYS A 151 -18.97 -1.71 29.56
N LYS A 152 -18.05 -1.11 30.31
CA LYS A 152 -18.35 -0.04 31.28
C LYS A 152 -18.88 1.23 30.62
N GLU A 153 -18.41 1.58 29.42
CA GLU A 153 -18.94 2.73 28.69
C GLU A 153 -20.33 2.48 28.10
N LYS A 154 -20.60 1.28 27.58
CA LYS A 154 -21.93 0.92 27.05
C LYS A 154 -23.04 0.85 28.11
N LEU A 155 -22.70 0.72 29.40
CA LEU A 155 -23.65 0.70 30.53
C LEU A 155 -23.91 2.11 31.12
N LYS A 156 -23.19 3.14 30.65
CA LYS A 156 -23.35 4.53 31.09
C LYS A 156 -24.23 5.38 30.15
N ASN A 157 -24.64 4.81 29.01
CA ASN A 157 -25.66 5.35 28.12
C ASN A 157 -26.92 4.49 28.21
#